data_AF-A0A2W5YVM3-F1
#
_entry.id   AF-A0A2W5YVM3-F1
#
_cell.length_a   1.000
_cell.length_b   1.000
_cell.length_c   1.000
_cell.angle_alpha   90.00
_cell.angle_beta   90.00
_cell.angle_gamma   90.00
#
_symmetry.space_group_name_H-M   'P 1'
#
loop_
_entity.id
_entity.type
_entity.pdbx_description
1 polymer ?
#
loop_
_entity_poly.entity_id
_entity_poly.type
_entity_poly.pdbx_seq_one_letter_code
_entity_poly.pdbx_strand_id
1 'polypeptide(L)'
;MNWFPITMSCCSRPALSGRLAGAAIPRRRDRGCSVVIMAAFIALASSAFGQSRTIVLDAGHGGFDRGGVPGQRISEKDKTLDVALRLRQILQASGYRVIMTRDSDVFVPLPTRVAIANSYRGASFVSIHFNCASRAGANGIETYYFRGDSASLASSIHRNVLSGAAPTENRGIRRRGFYVLRRTAIPSVLVECGFLTNPTEGSLALSGAYRQKLAVQIARGIRREPAPYVRPLTSSLRNVSLGNDFVRVPAETFSTHRRRSSKSSKSSRHSTSKKRKQSSDDSEKPRKKSKKKKSEG
;
A
#
# COMPACT_ATOMS: atom_id res chain seq x y z
N MET A 1 59.67 8.51 18.42
CA MET A 1 59.98 8.28 19.83
C MET A 1 59.28 7.00 20.26
N ASN A 2 60.10 5.97 20.52
CA ASN A 2 59.98 4.82 21.44
C ASN A 2 58.64 4.06 21.53
N TRP A 3 58.56 2.72 21.53
CA TRP A 3 59.52 1.61 21.42
C TRP A 3 58.66 0.31 21.39
N PHE A 4 58.70 -0.47 20.30
CA PHE A 4 58.99 -1.92 20.17
C PHE A 4 58.60 -2.96 21.31
N PRO A 5 58.60 -4.33 21.10
CA PRO A 5 57.74 -5.21 20.24
C PRO A 5 57.64 -6.71 20.73
N ILE A 6 57.44 -7.68 19.78
CA ILE A 6 57.95 -9.10 19.74
C ILE A 6 57.11 -10.19 20.48
N THR A 7 56.88 -11.44 20.05
CA THR A 7 57.09 -12.28 18.83
C THR A 7 56.30 -13.61 18.95
N MET A 8 56.14 -14.31 17.82
CA MET A 8 55.86 -15.76 17.67
C MET A 8 56.94 -16.71 18.25
N SER A 9 56.58 -17.96 18.58
CA SER A 9 57.31 -19.23 18.29
C SER A 9 56.53 -20.43 18.91
N CYS A 10 56.02 -21.44 18.19
CA CYS A 10 56.64 -22.64 17.58
C CYS A 10 56.87 -23.85 18.54
N CYS A 11 56.31 -25.00 18.12
CA CYS A 11 56.61 -26.43 18.40
C CYS A 11 57.13 -26.92 19.77
N SER A 12 56.53 -28.01 20.30
CA SER A 12 57.09 -29.39 20.28
C SER A 12 56.42 -30.33 21.30
N ARG A 13 56.21 -31.60 20.90
CA ARG A 13 55.83 -32.74 21.77
C ARG A 13 56.98 -33.14 22.71
N PRO A 14 56.69 -33.93 23.75
CA PRO A 14 57.26 -35.28 23.76
C PRO A 14 56.27 -36.40 24.16
N ALA A 15 56.73 -37.63 23.94
CA ALA A 15 56.05 -38.92 24.12
C ALA A 15 56.50 -39.64 25.41
N LEU A 16 56.02 -40.90 25.55
CA LEU A 16 56.30 -41.95 26.55
C LEU A 16 55.38 -41.94 27.78
N SER A 17 54.97 -43.04 28.39
CA SER A 17 54.89 -44.48 28.07
C SER A 17 54.24 -45.13 29.31
N GLY A 18 53.36 -46.11 29.17
CA GLY A 18 52.84 -46.84 30.33
C GLY A 18 52.01 -48.06 29.93
N ARG A 19 52.53 -49.24 30.24
CA ARG A 19 52.07 -50.57 29.82
C ARG A 19 50.82 -51.06 30.58
N LEU A 20 49.96 -51.74 29.79
CA LEU A 20 49.30 -53.04 29.97
C LEU A 20 48.84 -53.51 31.37
N ALA A 21 47.53 -53.77 31.47
CA ALA A 21 47.01 -54.98 32.11
C ALA A 21 45.79 -55.47 31.30
N GLY A 22 45.88 -56.70 30.78
CA GLY A 22 44.81 -57.34 30.03
C GLY A 22 43.81 -58.04 30.95
N ALA A 23 42.56 -58.13 30.50
CA ALA A 23 41.63 -59.16 30.95
C ALA A 23 40.62 -59.49 29.84
N ALA A 24 40.68 -60.77 29.46
CA ALA A 24 39.80 -61.63 28.68
C ALA A 24 38.46 -61.10 28.10
N ILE A 25 38.31 -61.37 26.81
CA ILE A 25 37.06 -61.45 26.05
C ILE A 25 36.29 -62.72 26.44
N PRO A 26 34.95 -62.65 26.57
CA PRO A 26 34.09 -63.76 26.17
C PRO A 26 33.25 -63.38 24.95
N ARG A 27 33.30 -64.22 23.91
CA ARG A 27 32.41 -64.18 22.74
C ARG A 27 31.09 -64.89 23.05
N ARG A 28 29.96 -64.23 22.80
CA ARG A 28 28.71 -64.86 22.28
C ARG A 28 27.79 -63.74 21.77
N ARG A 29 27.66 -63.55 20.46
CA ARG A 29 26.71 -64.18 19.52
C ARG A 29 25.29 -63.60 19.65
N ASP A 30 25.03 -62.65 18.76
CA ASP A 30 23.78 -62.29 18.06
C ASP A 30 22.45 -62.35 18.82
N ARG A 31 21.75 -61.21 18.87
CA ARG A 31 20.52 -60.98 18.08
C ARG A 31 20.02 -59.54 18.26
N GLY A 32 19.67 -58.92 17.15
CA GLY A 32 19.26 -57.52 17.07
C GLY A 32 17.95 -57.23 17.80
N CYS A 33 17.87 -56.02 18.36
CA CYS A 33 16.65 -55.29 18.67
C CYS A 33 17.06 -53.91 19.23
N SER A 34 17.43 -52.96 18.36
CA SER A 34 17.58 -51.54 18.75
C SER A 34 17.67 -50.64 17.51
N VAL A 35 16.65 -50.68 16.64
CA VAL A 35 16.49 -49.64 15.59
C VAL A 35 15.07 -49.04 15.58
N VAL A 36 14.14 -49.52 16.42
CA VAL A 36 12.73 -49.10 16.32
C VAL A 36 12.40 -47.83 17.13
N ILE A 37 13.28 -47.33 18.01
CA ILE A 37 12.96 -46.17 18.87
C ILE A 37 13.41 -44.82 18.27
N MET A 38 14.17 -44.81 17.17
CA MET A 38 14.63 -43.56 16.53
C MET A 38 13.89 -43.22 15.23
N ALA A 39 12.70 -43.80 14.99
CA ALA A 39 11.86 -43.46 13.82
C ALA A 39 10.55 -42.75 14.20
N ALA A 40 10.26 -42.56 15.49
CA ALA A 40 8.99 -41.99 15.95
C ALA A 40 9.02 -40.47 16.24
N PHE A 41 10.20 -39.81 16.14
CA PHE A 41 10.34 -38.37 16.44
C PHE A 41 10.59 -37.45 15.23
N ILE A 42 10.52 -37.97 14.00
CA ILE A 42 10.70 -37.15 12.76
C ILE A 42 9.39 -36.99 11.97
N ALA A 43 8.25 -37.52 12.44
CA ALA A 43 6.99 -37.51 11.68
C ALA A 43 5.85 -36.67 12.29
N LEU A 44 6.17 -35.64 13.09
CA LEU A 44 5.15 -34.77 13.74
C LEU A 44 5.47 -33.27 13.69
N ALA A 45 6.33 -32.83 12.76
CA ALA A 45 6.58 -31.40 12.51
C ALA A 45 5.97 -30.88 11.19
N SER A 46 5.08 -31.65 10.57
CA SER A 46 4.53 -31.34 9.23
C SER A 46 3.02 -31.13 9.27
N SER A 47 2.53 -30.19 10.08
CA SER A 47 1.13 -29.68 9.96
C SER A 47 0.87 -28.34 10.66
N ALA A 48 1.88 -27.47 10.77
CA ALA A 48 1.67 -26.08 11.20
C ALA A 48 2.21 -25.07 10.18
N PHE A 49 2.07 -25.36 8.87
CA PHE A 49 1.99 -24.25 7.91
C PHE A 49 0.63 -23.58 8.11
N GLY A 50 0.51 -22.76 9.15
CA GLY A 50 -0.59 -21.80 9.26
C GLY A 50 -0.65 -21.03 7.95
N GLN A 51 -1.84 -20.91 7.34
CA GLN A 51 -2.00 -20.23 6.05
C GLN A 51 -1.29 -18.88 6.10
N SER A 52 -0.21 -18.74 5.32
CA SER A 52 0.54 -17.50 5.25
C SER A 52 -0.40 -16.37 4.86
N ARG A 53 -0.54 -15.37 5.75
CA ARG A 53 -1.44 -14.24 5.53
C ARG A 53 -1.03 -13.53 4.24
N THR A 54 -2.02 -13.30 3.37
CA THR A 54 -1.79 -12.65 2.08
C THR A 54 -2.00 -11.15 2.19
N ILE A 55 -1.07 -10.37 1.64
CA ILE A 55 -1.18 -8.92 1.50
C ILE A 55 -1.08 -8.57 0.02
N VAL A 56 -2.07 -7.85 -0.49
CA VAL A 56 -2.05 -7.27 -1.83
C VAL A 56 -1.55 -5.83 -1.69
N LEU A 57 -0.36 -5.57 -2.23
CA LEU A 57 0.25 -4.25 -2.26
C LEU A 57 -0.02 -3.59 -3.60
N ASP A 58 -0.51 -2.36 -3.52
CA ASP A 58 -0.78 -1.53 -4.68
C ASP A 58 0.14 -0.32 -4.73
N ALA A 59 1.06 -0.31 -5.69
CA ALA A 59 1.87 0.86 -5.97
C ALA A 59 1.06 1.82 -6.86
N GLY A 60 0.59 2.94 -6.31
CA GLY A 60 -0.23 3.92 -7.03
C GLY A 60 0.40 4.37 -8.35
N HIS A 61 -0.43 4.72 -9.34
CA HIS A 61 0.01 5.20 -10.67
C HIS A 61 0.85 4.18 -11.46
N GLY A 62 1.67 4.62 -12.42
CA GLY A 62 2.58 3.78 -13.22
C GLY A 62 2.45 4.00 -14.73
N GLY A 63 3.52 3.72 -15.47
CA GLY A 63 3.57 3.92 -16.92
C GLY A 63 3.35 5.39 -17.29
N PHE A 64 2.35 5.65 -18.13
CA PHE A 64 2.00 7.01 -18.56
C PHE A 64 1.42 7.86 -17.43
N ASP A 65 0.82 7.24 -16.42
CA ASP A 65 0.31 7.94 -15.24
C ASP A 65 1.47 8.19 -14.28
N ARG A 66 1.96 9.43 -14.28
CA ARG A 66 3.06 9.87 -13.40
C ARG A 66 2.63 10.11 -11.96
N GLY A 67 1.32 10.28 -11.72
CA GLY A 67 0.75 10.86 -10.50
C GLY A 67 1.08 12.34 -10.29
N GLY A 68 0.55 12.92 -9.22
CA GLY A 68 0.74 14.34 -8.90
C GLY A 68 -0.09 15.35 -9.70
N VAL A 69 0.33 16.63 -9.64
CA VAL A 69 -0.29 17.79 -10.30
C VAL A 69 0.61 18.42 -11.39
N PRO A 70 0.08 19.25 -12.31
CA PRO A 70 0.89 19.98 -13.28
C PRO A 70 2.03 20.78 -12.63
N GLY A 71 3.22 20.74 -13.24
CA GLY A 71 4.42 21.41 -12.72
C GLY A 71 5.15 20.65 -11.61
N GLN A 72 4.62 19.52 -11.13
CA GLN A 72 5.30 18.69 -10.14
C GLN A 72 6.57 18.06 -10.71
N ARG A 73 7.70 18.27 -10.01
CA ARG A 73 9.03 17.78 -10.42
C ARG A 73 9.23 16.30 -10.12
N ILE A 74 8.70 15.82 -9.01
CA ILE A 74 8.88 14.43 -8.54
C ILE A 74 7.76 13.58 -9.13
N SER A 75 8.09 12.50 -9.83
CA SER A 75 7.07 11.54 -10.25
C SER A 75 6.63 10.70 -9.06
N GLU A 76 5.32 10.67 -8.79
CA GLU A 76 4.76 9.91 -7.68
C GLU A 76 4.92 8.41 -7.90
N LYS A 77 4.66 7.94 -9.12
CA LYS A 77 4.74 6.52 -9.51
C LYS A 77 6.06 5.83 -9.13
N ASP A 78 7.17 6.56 -9.14
CA ASP A 78 8.49 6.01 -8.82
C ASP A 78 8.65 5.82 -7.31
N LYS A 79 8.10 6.74 -6.52
CA LYS A 79 8.19 6.73 -5.05
C LYS A 79 7.24 5.71 -4.46
N THR A 80 6.04 5.60 -5.02
CA THR A 80 5.08 4.55 -4.63
C THR A 80 5.63 3.16 -4.96
N LEU A 81 6.26 2.98 -6.13
CA LEU A 81 6.87 1.71 -6.50
C LEU A 81 8.02 1.33 -5.56
N ASP A 82 8.96 2.23 -5.29
CA ASP A 82 10.10 1.93 -4.41
C ASP A 82 9.64 1.58 -2.97
N VAL A 83 8.68 2.34 -2.41
CA VAL A 83 8.12 2.02 -1.08
C VAL A 83 7.43 0.64 -1.10
N ALA A 84 6.64 0.35 -2.13
CA ALA A 84 5.92 -0.93 -2.23
C ALA A 84 6.87 -2.13 -2.39
N LEU A 85 7.97 -1.98 -3.15
CA LEU A 85 8.99 -3.03 -3.31
C LEU A 85 9.76 -3.30 -2.02
N ARG A 86 10.11 -2.25 -1.26
CA ARG A 86 10.72 -2.39 0.07
C ARG A 86 9.76 -3.06 1.04
N LEU A 87 8.49 -2.66 1.03
CA LEU A 87 7.45 -3.23 1.87
C LEU A 87 7.24 -4.72 1.55
N ARG A 88 7.25 -5.10 0.26
CA ARG A 88 7.21 -6.48 -0.19
C ARG A 88 8.31 -7.32 0.45
N GLN A 89 9.56 -6.86 0.37
CA GLN A 89 10.70 -7.59 0.96
C GLN A 89 10.55 -7.79 2.47
N ILE A 90 10.14 -6.75 3.20
CA ILE A 90 9.96 -6.81 4.67
C ILE A 90 8.84 -7.79 5.06
N LEU A 91 7.71 -7.75 4.34
CA LEU A 91 6.57 -8.63 4.60
C LEU A 91 6.88 -10.08 4.24
N GLN A 92 7.53 -10.33 3.10
CA GLN A 92 7.97 -11.68 2.71
C GLN A 92 8.94 -12.27 3.72
N ALA A 93 9.92 -11.50 4.19
CA ALA A 93 10.83 -11.91 5.26
C ALA A 93 10.11 -12.18 6.59
N SER A 94 8.91 -11.62 6.79
CA SER A 94 8.06 -11.86 7.96
C SER A 94 7.07 -13.02 7.76
N GLY A 95 7.19 -13.80 6.68
CA GLY A 95 6.36 -14.98 6.41
C GLY A 95 5.01 -14.69 5.73
N TYR A 96 4.80 -13.48 5.20
CA TYR A 96 3.59 -13.12 4.47
C TYR A 96 3.70 -13.47 2.99
N ARG A 97 2.59 -13.92 2.39
CA ARG A 97 2.44 -13.96 0.94
C ARG A 97 2.13 -12.56 0.44
N VAL A 98 2.96 -12.03 -0.45
CA VAL A 98 2.77 -10.68 -1.00
C VAL A 98 2.43 -10.75 -2.47
N ILE A 99 1.32 -10.12 -2.84
CA ILE A 99 0.89 -9.95 -4.23
C ILE A 99 1.04 -8.46 -4.58
N MET A 100 1.64 -8.15 -5.71
CA MET A 100 1.79 -6.77 -6.19
C MET A 100 0.76 -6.50 -7.30
N THR A 101 0.13 -5.32 -7.31
CA THR A 101 -0.63 -4.89 -8.51
C THR A 101 0.30 -4.57 -9.67
N ARG A 102 1.49 -4.03 -9.37
CA ARG A 102 2.64 -3.87 -10.26
C ARG A 102 3.94 -3.91 -9.47
N ASP A 103 5.01 -4.41 -10.08
CA ASP A 103 6.37 -4.44 -9.53
C ASP A 103 7.40 -3.78 -10.46
N SER A 104 6.92 -3.14 -11.52
CA SER A 104 7.68 -2.34 -12.50
C SER A 104 6.90 -1.06 -12.86
N ASP A 105 7.49 -0.21 -13.70
CA ASP A 105 6.86 1.02 -14.18
C ASP A 105 5.85 0.76 -15.31
N VAL A 106 4.73 0.12 -14.95
CA VAL A 106 3.63 -0.18 -15.86
C VAL A 106 2.33 0.46 -15.37
N PHE A 107 1.49 0.91 -16.30
CA PHE A 107 0.17 1.40 -15.95
C PHE A 107 -0.78 0.23 -15.70
N VAL A 108 -1.39 0.20 -14.51
CA VAL A 108 -2.45 -0.76 -14.17
C VAL A 108 -3.76 0.00 -13.97
N PRO A 109 -4.82 -0.27 -14.75
CA PRO A 109 -6.11 0.37 -14.56
C PRO A 109 -6.71 0.12 -13.18
N LEU A 110 -7.44 1.10 -12.62
CA LEU A 110 -8.08 0.96 -11.31
C LEU A 110 -8.98 -0.28 -11.19
N PRO A 111 -9.82 -0.65 -12.20
CA PRO A 111 -10.57 -1.90 -12.17
C PRO A 111 -9.70 -3.15 -12.06
N THR A 112 -8.55 -3.17 -12.75
CA THR A 112 -7.60 -4.29 -12.71
C THR A 112 -6.95 -4.43 -11.32
N ARG A 113 -6.56 -3.32 -10.68
CA ARG A 113 -6.03 -3.32 -9.29
C ARG A 113 -7.03 -3.96 -8.33
N VAL A 114 -8.30 -3.58 -8.45
CA VAL A 114 -9.40 -4.12 -7.66
C VAL A 114 -9.64 -5.60 -7.97
N ALA A 115 -9.61 -6.00 -9.24
CA ALA A 115 -9.78 -7.40 -9.64
C ALA A 115 -8.69 -8.30 -9.04
N ILE A 116 -7.43 -7.84 -9.08
CA ILE A 116 -6.31 -8.52 -8.41
C ILE A 116 -6.62 -8.67 -6.92
N ALA A 117 -6.94 -7.58 -6.23
CA ALA A 117 -7.24 -7.61 -4.80
C ALA A 117 -8.37 -8.60 -4.44
N ASN A 118 -9.46 -8.57 -5.21
CA ASN A 118 -10.64 -9.39 -4.96
C ASN A 118 -10.44 -10.89 -5.26
N SER A 119 -9.42 -11.25 -6.04
CA SER A 119 -9.08 -12.67 -6.30
C SER A 119 -8.48 -13.39 -5.09
N TYR A 120 -7.99 -12.64 -4.09
CA TYR A 120 -7.38 -13.20 -2.88
C TYR A 120 -8.28 -13.04 -1.66
N ARG A 121 -9.20 -13.99 -1.48
CA ARG A 121 -10.05 -14.04 -0.28
C ARG A 121 -9.18 -14.15 0.98
N GLY A 122 -9.55 -13.41 2.03
CA GLY A 122 -8.79 -13.37 3.28
C GLY A 122 -7.50 -12.56 3.26
N ALA A 123 -7.17 -11.92 2.13
CA ALA A 123 -6.07 -10.98 2.08
C ALA A 123 -6.45 -9.60 2.65
N SER A 124 -5.45 -8.75 2.88
CA SER A 124 -5.64 -7.30 3.07
C SER A 124 -5.04 -6.56 1.89
N PHE A 125 -5.66 -5.47 1.46
CA PHE A 125 -5.19 -4.59 0.39
C PHE A 125 -4.59 -3.30 0.96
N VAL A 126 -3.38 -2.94 0.55
CA VAL A 126 -2.70 -1.71 0.98
C VAL A 126 -2.16 -0.98 -0.25
N SER A 127 -2.74 0.20 -0.53
CA SER A 127 -2.32 1.09 -1.61
C SER A 127 -1.41 2.19 -1.09
N ILE A 128 -0.32 2.43 -1.80
CA ILE A 128 0.74 3.38 -1.44
C ILE A 128 0.70 4.55 -2.42
N HIS A 129 0.58 5.75 -1.89
CA HIS A 129 0.51 7.02 -2.62
C HIS A 129 1.34 8.10 -1.94
N PHE A 130 1.58 9.20 -2.66
CA PHE A 130 2.02 10.45 -2.07
C PHE A 130 1.11 11.57 -2.56
N ASN A 131 0.68 12.40 -1.63
CA ASN A 131 -0.28 13.45 -1.92
C ASN A 131 0.36 14.58 -2.73
N CYS A 132 -0.49 15.45 -3.25
CA CYS A 132 -0.11 16.66 -3.95
C CYS A 132 -1.17 17.75 -3.71
N ALA A 133 -0.74 19.01 -3.70
CA ALA A 133 -1.65 20.14 -3.60
C ALA A 133 -1.16 21.30 -4.47
N SER A 134 -2.09 22.11 -4.99
CA SER A 134 -1.75 23.34 -5.72
C SER A 134 -0.99 24.35 -4.86
N ARG A 135 -1.19 24.32 -3.54
CA ARG A 135 -0.40 25.09 -2.56
C ARG A 135 0.79 24.27 -2.07
N ALA A 136 2.01 24.79 -2.21
CA ALA A 136 3.24 24.11 -1.78
C ALA A 136 3.32 23.90 -0.24
N GLY A 137 2.54 24.64 0.55
CA GLY A 137 2.54 24.54 2.01
C GLY A 137 1.72 23.39 2.61
N ALA A 138 1.03 22.57 1.81
CA ALA A 138 0.35 21.39 2.34
C ALA A 138 1.38 20.32 2.70
N ASN A 139 1.34 19.80 3.92
CA ASN A 139 2.21 18.73 4.40
C ASN A 139 1.42 17.79 5.32
N GLY A 140 1.95 16.58 5.55
CA GLY A 140 1.40 15.60 6.48
C GLY A 140 1.02 14.25 5.88
N ILE A 141 0.84 13.26 6.76
CA ILE A 141 0.41 11.91 6.40
C ILE A 141 -1.10 11.79 6.52
N GLU A 142 -1.73 11.19 5.52
CA GLU A 142 -3.15 10.81 5.54
C GLU A 142 -3.28 9.31 5.36
N THR A 143 -4.32 8.72 5.94
CA THR A 143 -4.65 7.32 5.69
C THR A 143 -6.14 7.16 5.47
N TYR A 144 -6.49 6.44 4.43
CA TYR A 144 -7.83 6.33 3.92
C TYR A 144 -8.33 4.90 3.96
N TYR A 145 -9.61 4.75 4.25
CA TYR A 145 -10.32 3.48 4.22
C TYR A 145 -11.76 3.72 3.72
N PHE A 146 -12.48 2.66 3.34
CA PHE A 146 -13.89 2.77 2.97
C PHE A 146 -14.81 1.84 3.74
N ARG A 147 -14.45 0.56 3.84
CA ARG A 147 -15.22 -0.46 4.56
C ARG A 147 -14.97 -0.37 6.07
N GLY A 148 -15.99 -0.68 6.87
CA GLY A 148 -15.88 -0.63 8.34
C GLY A 148 -14.80 -1.56 8.90
N ASP A 149 -14.67 -2.75 8.32
CA ASP A 149 -13.65 -3.75 8.67
C ASP A 149 -12.20 -3.35 8.32
N SER A 150 -12.01 -2.21 7.67
CA SER A 150 -10.68 -1.68 7.31
C SER A 150 -10.18 -0.61 8.29
N ALA A 151 -11.02 -0.16 9.23
CA ALA A 151 -10.71 0.95 10.12
C ALA A 151 -9.57 0.62 11.10
N SER A 152 -9.52 -0.59 11.65
CA SER A 152 -8.46 -1.02 12.57
C SER A 152 -7.10 -1.07 11.84
N LEU A 153 -7.08 -1.65 10.64
CA LEU A 153 -5.89 -1.71 9.79
C LEU A 153 -5.39 -0.32 9.40
N ALA A 154 -6.29 0.58 9.00
CA ALA A 154 -5.93 1.97 8.71
C ALA A 154 -5.33 2.67 9.94
N SER A 155 -5.93 2.49 11.12
CA SER A 155 -5.45 3.05 12.37
C SER A 155 -4.09 2.52 12.80
N SER A 156 -3.88 1.21 12.67
CA SER A 156 -2.60 0.58 12.99
C SER A 156 -1.48 1.07 12.07
N ILE A 157 -1.70 1.09 10.75
CA ILE A 157 -0.73 1.60 9.78
C ILE A 157 -0.41 3.07 10.06
N HIS A 158 -1.43 3.91 10.19
CA HIS A 158 -1.26 5.35 10.37
C HIS A 158 -0.43 5.69 11.63
N ARG A 159 -0.75 5.06 12.78
CA ARG A 159 -0.01 5.29 14.04
C ARG A 159 1.47 4.91 13.94
N ASN A 160 1.81 3.82 13.25
CA ASN A 160 3.20 3.41 13.10
C ASN A 160 3.96 4.34 12.13
N VAL A 161 3.32 4.76 11.04
CA VAL A 161 3.94 5.71 10.09
C VAL A 161 4.27 7.02 10.77
N LEU A 162 3.34 7.58 11.55
CA LEU A 162 3.57 8.82 12.30
C LEU A 162 4.67 8.70 13.34
N SER A 163 4.77 7.56 14.04
CA SER A 163 5.76 7.41 15.12
C SER A 163 7.19 7.19 14.64
N GLY A 164 7.40 6.76 13.40
CA GLY A 164 8.72 6.26 12.98
C GLY A 164 9.22 6.63 11.58
N ALA A 165 8.48 7.40 10.77
CA ALA A 165 8.92 7.78 9.42
C ALA A 165 9.62 9.15 9.34
N ALA A 166 8.97 10.24 9.80
CA ALA A 166 9.52 11.61 9.81
C ALA A 166 8.67 12.54 10.70
N PRO A 167 9.20 13.70 11.14
CA PRO A 167 8.42 14.76 11.78
C PRO A 167 7.51 15.41 10.73
N THR A 168 6.31 14.88 10.62
CA THR A 168 5.31 15.26 9.62
C THR A 168 3.99 15.52 10.33
N GLU A 169 3.18 16.40 9.75
CA GLU A 169 1.86 16.68 10.29
C GLU A 169 0.97 15.43 10.30
N ASN A 170 0.22 15.26 11.37
CA ASN A 170 -0.82 14.24 11.47
C ASN A 170 -2.12 14.79 10.89
N ARG A 171 -2.50 14.32 9.69
CA ARG A 171 -3.75 14.75 9.02
C ARG A 171 -4.90 13.75 9.21
N GLY A 172 -4.63 12.70 9.98
CA GLY A 172 -5.59 11.73 10.48
C GLY A 172 -5.98 10.63 9.49
N ILE A 173 -6.91 9.82 9.97
CA ILE A 173 -7.48 8.69 9.26
C ILE A 173 -8.88 9.08 8.80
N ARG A 174 -9.21 8.89 7.52
CA ARG A 174 -10.47 9.38 6.94
C ARG A 174 -11.17 8.29 6.12
N ARG A 175 -12.49 8.21 6.26
CA ARG A 175 -13.30 7.39 5.37
C ARG A 175 -13.48 8.11 4.02
N ARG A 176 -13.06 7.51 2.90
CA ARG A 176 -13.18 8.06 1.55
C ARG A 176 -13.53 7.01 0.52
N GLY A 177 -14.34 7.39 -0.46
CA GLY A 177 -14.86 6.50 -1.51
C GLY A 177 -13.94 6.35 -2.72
N PHE A 178 -12.61 6.37 -2.56
CA PHE A 178 -11.69 6.12 -3.67
C PHE A 178 -12.00 4.79 -4.34
N TYR A 179 -11.86 4.72 -5.66
CA TYR A 179 -12.31 3.56 -6.44
C TYR A 179 -11.72 2.24 -5.91
N VAL A 180 -10.40 2.21 -5.67
CA VAL A 180 -9.67 1.04 -5.15
C VAL A 180 -10.06 0.65 -3.71
N LEU A 181 -10.65 1.54 -2.94
CA LEU A 181 -11.16 1.24 -1.59
C LEU A 181 -12.63 0.80 -1.64
N ARG A 182 -13.43 1.51 -2.44
CA ARG A 182 -14.88 1.30 -2.53
C ARG A 182 -15.24 -0.01 -3.24
N ARG A 183 -14.44 -0.43 -4.21
CA ARG A 183 -14.72 -1.62 -5.05
C ARG A 183 -13.97 -2.88 -4.61
N THR A 184 -13.09 -2.76 -3.62
CA THR A 184 -12.37 -3.90 -3.05
C THR A 184 -13.23 -4.57 -1.96
N ALA A 185 -13.37 -5.89 -2.05
CA ALA A 185 -14.22 -6.71 -1.19
C ALA A 185 -13.52 -7.15 0.10
N ILE A 186 -12.19 -7.06 0.14
CA ILE A 186 -11.34 -7.34 1.30
C ILE A 186 -11.00 -6.05 2.07
N PRO A 187 -10.50 -6.13 3.32
CA PRO A 187 -10.04 -4.95 4.04
C PRO A 187 -9.01 -4.17 3.22
N SER A 188 -9.25 -2.87 3.02
CA SER A 188 -8.49 -2.03 2.09
C SER A 188 -8.13 -0.67 2.70
N VAL A 189 -6.87 -0.31 2.56
CA VAL A 189 -6.30 0.95 3.05
C VAL A 189 -5.50 1.63 1.95
N LEU A 190 -5.57 2.96 1.87
CA LEU A 190 -4.70 3.79 1.04
C LEU A 190 -3.90 4.73 1.96
N VAL A 191 -2.59 4.73 1.82
CA VAL A 191 -1.69 5.55 2.64
C VAL A 191 -1.10 6.65 1.77
N GLU A 192 -1.32 7.91 2.16
CA GLU A 192 -0.64 9.07 1.59
C GLU A 192 0.61 9.36 2.40
N CYS A 193 1.78 9.10 1.82
CA CYS A 193 3.06 9.14 2.50
C CYS A 193 3.71 10.54 2.58
N GLY A 194 2.92 11.62 2.46
CA GLY A 194 3.37 13.01 2.45
C GLY A 194 3.08 13.70 1.12
N PHE A 195 3.31 15.01 1.03
CA PHE A 195 3.02 15.83 -0.15
C PHE A 195 4.27 16.07 -1.01
N LEU A 196 4.28 15.58 -2.24
CA LEU A 196 5.40 15.78 -3.16
C LEU A 196 5.57 17.24 -3.62
N THR A 197 4.53 18.04 -3.48
CA THR A 197 4.53 19.49 -3.76
C THR A 197 5.14 20.31 -2.61
N ASN A 198 5.29 19.73 -1.43
CA ASN A 198 5.98 20.37 -0.31
C ASN A 198 7.49 20.19 -0.47
N PRO A 199 8.31 21.27 -0.42
CA PRO A 199 9.76 21.14 -0.63
C PRO A 199 10.45 20.21 0.38
N THR A 200 10.03 20.23 1.65
CA THR A 200 10.60 19.40 2.71
C THR A 200 10.20 17.95 2.52
N GLU A 201 8.90 17.65 2.37
CA GLU A 201 8.45 16.27 2.18
C GLU A 201 8.84 15.69 0.82
N GLY A 202 8.93 16.51 -0.23
CA GLY A 202 9.48 16.12 -1.52
C GLY A 202 10.95 15.71 -1.41
N SER A 203 11.76 16.48 -0.65
CA SER A 203 13.17 16.12 -0.38
C SER A 203 13.28 14.83 0.43
N LEU A 204 12.41 14.63 1.43
CA LEU A 204 12.31 13.36 2.15
C LEU A 204 11.92 12.22 1.21
N ALA A 205 10.91 12.41 0.37
CA ALA A 205 10.45 11.41 -0.59
C ALA A 205 11.53 11.01 -1.59
N LEU A 206 12.50 11.88 -1.90
CA LEU A 206 13.69 11.56 -2.70
C LEU A 206 14.74 10.73 -1.94
N SER A 207 14.74 10.77 -0.61
CA SER A 207 15.63 9.95 0.22
C SER A 207 15.22 8.48 0.27
N GLY A 208 16.14 7.58 -0.09
CA GLY A 208 15.94 6.13 0.07
C GLY A 208 15.74 5.72 1.52
N ALA A 209 16.39 6.41 2.48
CA ALA A 209 16.26 6.14 3.90
C ALA A 209 14.84 6.44 4.40
N TYR A 210 14.22 7.52 3.94
CA TYR A 210 12.84 7.84 4.28
C TYR A 210 11.86 6.81 3.71
N ARG A 211 12.02 6.43 2.43
CA ARG A 211 11.18 5.38 1.82
C ARG A 211 11.35 4.03 2.50
N GLN A 212 12.55 3.71 2.98
CA GLN A 212 12.78 2.53 3.82
C GLN A 212 12.05 2.62 5.17
N LYS A 213 12.11 3.77 5.85
CA LYS A 213 11.37 3.98 7.11
C LYS A 213 9.86 3.83 6.91
N LEU A 214 9.30 4.42 5.85
CA LEU A 214 7.88 4.26 5.49
C LEU A 214 7.52 2.78 5.36
N ALA A 215 8.28 2.02 4.56
CA ALA A 215 8.04 0.59 4.37
C ALA A 215 8.10 -0.21 5.69
N VAL A 216 9.09 0.07 6.55
CA VAL A 216 9.21 -0.57 7.87
C VAL A 216 8.00 -0.27 8.76
N GLN A 217 7.55 0.99 8.82
CA GLN A 217 6.42 1.36 9.67
C GLN A 217 5.08 0.84 9.16
N ILE A 218 4.88 0.83 7.83
CA ILE A 218 3.68 0.23 7.24
C ILE A 218 3.65 -1.28 7.53
N ALA A 219 4.77 -1.98 7.38
CA ALA A 219 4.88 -3.40 7.73
C ALA A 219 4.56 -3.67 9.21
N ARG A 220 5.06 -2.82 10.12
CA ARG A 220 4.74 -2.91 11.56
C ARG A 220 3.25 -2.73 11.83
N GLY A 221 2.60 -1.77 11.15
CA GLY A 221 1.16 -1.57 11.26
C GLY A 221 0.37 -2.79 10.79
N ILE A 222 0.72 -3.36 9.64
CA ILE A 222 0.09 -4.57 9.09
C ILE A 222 0.25 -5.76 10.06
N ARG A 223 1.45 -5.95 10.61
CA ARG A 223 1.78 -7.07 11.51
C ARG A 223 1.06 -7.05 12.85
N ARG A 224 0.62 -5.87 13.31
CA ARG A 224 -0.13 -5.72 14.57
C ARG A 224 -1.61 -6.09 14.42
N GLU A 225 -2.11 -6.16 13.19
CA GLU A 225 -3.50 -6.54 12.94
C GLU A 225 -3.62 -8.06 12.78
N PRO A 226 -4.71 -8.68 13.24
CA PRO A 226 -5.02 -10.07 12.91
C PRO A 226 -5.33 -10.22 11.41
N ALA A 227 -5.30 -11.47 10.92
CA ALA A 227 -5.80 -11.76 9.58
C ALA A 227 -7.30 -11.40 9.49
N PRO A 228 -7.77 -10.89 8.33
CA PRO A 228 -9.19 -10.68 8.10
C PRO A 228 -9.99 -11.94 8.40
N TYR A 229 -11.10 -11.80 9.10
CA TYR A 229 -11.99 -12.93 9.36
C TYR A 229 -12.59 -13.43 8.05
N VAL A 230 -12.21 -14.65 7.65
CA VAL A 230 -12.84 -15.37 6.55
C VAL A 230 -13.78 -16.38 7.20
N ARG A 231 -15.08 -16.29 6.89
CA ARG A 231 -16.02 -17.36 7.26
C ARG A 231 -15.51 -18.68 6.67
N PRO A 232 -15.26 -19.72 7.49
CA PRO A 232 -14.91 -21.03 6.98
C PRO A 232 -16.00 -21.49 6.00
N LEU A 233 -15.60 -22.08 4.87
CA LEU A 233 -16.54 -22.80 4.02
C LEU A 233 -17.13 -23.93 4.86
N THR A 234 -18.45 -23.94 5.01
CA THR A 234 -19.17 -25.02 5.71
C THR A 234 -18.85 -26.35 5.04
N SER A 235 -18.92 -27.46 5.80
CA SER A 235 -18.68 -28.82 5.28
C SER A 235 -19.46 -29.16 4.01
N SER A 236 -20.66 -28.59 3.84
CA SER A 236 -21.49 -28.73 2.64
C SER A 236 -20.84 -28.20 1.34
N LEU A 237 -19.87 -27.29 1.43
CA LEU A 237 -19.16 -26.72 0.26
C LEU A 237 -17.76 -27.31 0.04
N ARG A 238 -17.31 -28.25 0.89
CA ARG A 238 -16.00 -28.92 0.73
C ARG A 238 -15.96 -29.92 -0.43
N ASN A 239 -17.11 -30.44 -0.84
CA ASN A 239 -17.24 -31.42 -1.92
C ASN A 239 -17.57 -30.79 -3.29
N VAL A 240 -17.63 -29.46 -3.37
CA VAL A 240 -17.71 -28.80 -4.68
C VAL A 240 -16.29 -28.73 -5.22
N SER A 241 -15.96 -29.62 -6.16
CA SER A 241 -14.71 -29.56 -6.92
C SER A 241 -14.61 -28.19 -7.57
N LEU A 242 -13.72 -27.35 -7.05
CA LEU A 242 -13.30 -26.14 -7.75
C LEU A 242 -12.39 -26.61 -8.89
N GLY A 243 -13.04 -27.00 -9.99
CA GLY A 243 -12.38 -27.08 -11.28
C GLY A 243 -11.68 -25.74 -11.55
N ASN A 244 -10.52 -25.80 -12.20
CA ASN A 244 -9.77 -24.65 -12.66
C ASN A 244 -10.55 -23.90 -13.76
N ASP A 245 -11.70 -23.34 -13.42
CA ASP A 245 -12.47 -22.49 -14.31
C ASP A 245 -12.04 -21.06 -14.03
N PHE A 246 -11.04 -20.63 -14.79
CA PHE A 246 -10.93 -19.22 -15.13
C PHE A 246 -12.33 -18.73 -15.51
N VAL A 247 -12.88 -17.79 -14.74
CA VAL A 247 -14.10 -17.09 -15.12
C VAL A 247 -13.77 -16.29 -16.39
N ARG A 248 -13.97 -16.92 -17.54
CA ARG A 248 -13.96 -16.26 -18.83
C ARG A 248 -15.24 -15.44 -18.88
N VAL A 249 -15.12 -14.13 -18.63
CA VAL A 249 -16.23 -13.20 -18.81
C VAL A 249 -16.63 -13.28 -20.29
N PRO A 250 -17.87 -13.68 -20.64
CA PRO A 250 -18.32 -13.61 -22.02
C PRO A 250 -18.26 -12.14 -22.44
N ALA A 251 -17.71 -11.87 -23.63
CA ALA A 251 -17.88 -10.58 -24.26
C ALA A 251 -19.37 -10.41 -24.56
N GLU A 252 -20.12 -9.83 -23.63
CA GLU A 252 -21.48 -9.37 -23.87
C GLU A 252 -21.44 -8.44 -25.07
N THR A 253 -22.06 -8.92 -26.15
CA THR A 253 -22.38 -8.19 -27.36
C THR A 253 -22.97 -6.84 -26.98
N PHE A 254 -22.29 -5.75 -27.35
CA PHE A 254 -22.89 -4.42 -27.41
C PHE A 254 -24.01 -4.46 -28.46
N SER A 255 -25.21 -4.86 -28.04
CA SER A 255 -26.43 -4.62 -28.81
C SER A 255 -26.70 -3.12 -28.79
N THR A 256 -26.42 -2.47 -29.91
CA THR A 256 -26.80 -1.10 -30.17
C THR A 256 -28.32 -1.04 -30.36
N HIS A 257 -29.07 -0.97 -29.26
CA HIS A 257 -30.47 -0.56 -29.35
C HIS A 257 -30.56 0.94 -29.64
N ARG A 258 -30.48 1.24 -30.92
CA ARG A 258 -30.90 2.48 -31.54
C ARG A 258 -32.43 2.61 -31.37
N ARG A 259 -32.88 3.25 -30.28
CA ARG A 259 -34.28 3.68 -30.19
C ARG A 259 -34.50 4.83 -31.18
N ARG A 260 -35.08 4.49 -32.34
CA ARG A 260 -35.72 5.45 -33.24
C ARG A 260 -36.93 6.06 -32.55
N SER A 261 -37.09 7.34 -32.80
CA SER A 261 -38.13 8.24 -32.31
C SER A 261 -39.52 7.90 -32.85
N SER A 262 -40.54 8.07 -32.00
CA SER A 262 -41.92 8.32 -32.43
C SER A 262 -42.34 9.68 -31.87
N LYS A 263 -42.62 10.61 -32.79
CA LYS A 263 -43.19 11.94 -32.57
C LYS A 263 -44.56 11.81 -31.87
N SER A 264 -44.82 12.69 -30.90
CA SER A 264 -46.14 13.31 -30.79
C SER A 264 -46.01 14.76 -30.33
N SER A 265 -46.77 15.59 -31.03
CA SER A 265 -46.85 17.04 -31.04
C SER A 265 -47.53 17.63 -29.80
N LYS A 266 -47.05 18.79 -29.32
CA LYS A 266 -47.92 19.97 -29.09
C LYS A 266 -47.14 21.26 -28.74
N SER A 267 -47.20 22.18 -29.72
CA SER A 267 -47.33 23.64 -29.65
C SER A 267 -46.46 24.48 -28.70
N SER A 268 -45.52 25.18 -29.32
CA SER A 268 -44.98 26.46 -28.87
C SER A 268 -46.07 27.55 -28.82
N ARG A 269 -46.12 28.32 -27.72
CA ARG A 269 -46.61 29.70 -27.75
C ARG A 269 -45.47 30.63 -27.38
N HIS A 270 -45.07 31.39 -28.39
CA HIS A 270 -44.18 32.53 -28.34
C HIS A 270 -45.06 33.77 -28.10
N SER A 271 -44.81 34.54 -27.05
CA SER A 271 -45.35 35.90 -26.92
C SER A 271 -44.22 36.90 -27.06
N THR A 272 -44.11 37.47 -28.25
CA THR A 272 -43.42 38.74 -28.50
C THR A 272 -44.29 39.89 -28.01
N SER A 273 -43.70 40.88 -27.35
CA SER A 273 -44.19 42.26 -27.44
C SER A 273 -43.04 43.26 -27.37
N LYS A 274 -43.04 44.15 -28.36
CA LYS A 274 -42.09 45.23 -28.63
C LYS A 274 -42.47 46.50 -27.84
N LYS A 275 -41.45 47.14 -27.27
CA LYS A 275 -41.07 48.58 -27.35
C LYS A 275 -42.18 49.62 -27.62
N ARG A 276 -42.29 50.63 -26.74
CA ARG A 276 -42.52 52.06 -27.11
C ARG A 276 -41.95 53.04 -26.07
N LYS A 277 -41.42 54.16 -26.59
CA LYS A 277 -40.76 55.32 -25.94
C LYS A 277 -41.79 56.42 -25.61
N GLN A 278 -41.51 57.26 -24.60
CA GLN A 278 -41.74 58.74 -24.55
C GLN A 278 -41.11 59.27 -23.22
N SER A 279 -39.99 60.01 -23.16
CA SER A 279 -39.69 61.44 -23.44
C SER A 279 -40.24 62.47 -22.43
N SER A 280 -39.33 63.11 -21.66
CA SER A 280 -39.35 64.52 -21.19
C SER A 280 -38.10 64.70 -20.31
N ASP A 281 -37.02 65.30 -20.81
CA ASP A 281 -36.66 66.72 -20.71
C ASP A 281 -36.29 67.25 -19.32
N ASP A 282 -35.18 67.98 -19.34
CA ASP A 282 -34.76 69.10 -18.51
C ASP A 282 -33.92 68.97 -17.22
N SER A 283 -32.86 69.80 -17.27
CA SER A 283 -32.26 70.60 -16.21
C SER A 283 -31.25 69.99 -15.19
N GLU A 284 -30.00 70.36 -15.44
CA GLU A 284 -29.19 71.21 -14.53
C GLU A 284 -28.19 70.54 -13.54
N LYS A 285 -26.91 70.74 -13.90
CA LYS A 285 -25.72 70.78 -13.02
C LYS A 285 -25.85 71.99 -12.06
N PRO A 286 -25.24 71.99 -10.85
CA PRO A 286 -23.81 72.27 -10.83
C PRO A 286 -22.97 71.67 -9.70
N ARG A 287 -21.66 71.72 -10.00
CA ARG A 287 -20.48 71.50 -9.16
C ARG A 287 -20.38 72.42 -7.94
N LYS A 288 -19.77 71.91 -6.86
CA LYS A 288 -18.80 72.62 -5.98
C LYS A 288 -17.67 71.61 -5.67
N LYS A 289 -16.42 71.74 -6.16
CA LYS A 289 -15.26 72.54 -5.64
C LYS A 289 -15.28 72.56 -4.10
N SER A 290 -14.28 72.20 -3.31
CA SER A 290 -12.80 72.20 -3.33
C SER A 290 -12.37 71.58 -1.97
N LYS A 291 -11.16 71.13 -1.62
CA LYS A 291 -9.87 71.82 -1.63
C LYS A 291 -8.80 70.82 -1.13
N LYS A 292 -7.64 70.87 -1.78
CA LYS A 292 -6.34 70.31 -1.40
C LYS A 292 -5.76 71.10 -0.22
N LYS A 293 -5.11 70.45 0.76
CA LYS A 293 -3.97 71.03 1.47
C LYS A 293 -2.99 69.94 1.93
N LYS A 294 -1.80 69.99 1.32
CA LYS A 294 -0.51 69.60 1.90
C LYS A 294 -0.16 70.61 2.99
N SER A 295 0.49 70.17 4.06
CA SER A 295 1.59 70.91 4.69
C SER A 295 2.48 69.90 5.43
N GLU A 296 3.77 70.06 5.21
CA GLU A 296 4.88 69.44 5.93
C GLU A 296 4.93 69.90 7.40
N GLY A 297 5.58 69.09 8.22
CA GLY A 297 5.82 69.24 9.65
C GLY A 297 6.28 67.91 10.21
#